data_AF-A0A1Q5JKC7-F1
#
_entry.id   AF-A0A1Q5JKC7-F1
#
_cell.length_a   1.000
_cell.length_b   1.000
_cell.length_c   1.000
_cell.angle_alpha   90.00
_cell.angle_beta   90.00
_cell.angle_gamma   90.00
#
_symmetry.space_group_name_H-M   'P 1'
#
loop_
_entity.id
_entity.type
_entity.pdbx_description
1 polymer ?
#
loop_
_entity_poly.entity_id
_entity_poly.type
_entity_poly.pdbx_seq_one_letter_code
_entity_poly.pdbx_strand_id
1 'polypeptide(L)'
;MRAWQWIGYNTIAFVIVLTVGFVLALVGSGALNLRLVSRHLVVALVIATLGAILFGGALGALQWLVVRQRVPVPRKVWITANIGPALLAWLLVIMPAVITAQESGDDVSTAYLLAASQSLALGPLLGLSQAMVLRKVTSRWAWWIGANLASWLIVDAVIYLLSRLSEDLDVLTGRGSVIEVYLTLIATTPLTGRALLWVLAPSALTVPTSPPSP
;
A
#
# COMPACT_ATOMS: atom_id res chain seq x y z
N MET A 1 -21.35 -6.95 8.13
CA MET A 1 -20.18 -6.08 7.88
C MET A 1 -20.26 -5.46 6.49
N ARG A 2 -20.15 -4.13 6.35
CA ARG A 2 -20.38 -3.41 5.09
C ARG A 2 -19.04 -3.10 4.38
N ALA A 3 -19.01 -3.20 3.05
CA ALA A 3 -17.84 -2.86 2.22
C ALA A 3 -17.24 -1.47 2.55
N TRP A 4 -18.08 -0.56 3.01
CA TRP A 4 -17.71 0.80 3.44
C TRP A 4 -16.68 0.85 4.57
N GLN A 5 -16.66 -0.12 5.48
CA GLN A 5 -15.64 -0.15 6.54
C GLN A 5 -14.26 -0.47 5.96
N TRP A 6 -14.19 -1.38 4.98
CA TRP A 6 -12.95 -1.68 4.28
C TRP A 6 -12.44 -0.46 3.51
N ILE A 7 -13.32 0.19 2.76
CA ILE A 7 -13.00 1.44 2.03
C ILE A 7 -12.46 2.48 3.00
N GLY A 8 -13.22 2.81 4.06
CA GLY A 8 -12.81 3.82 5.03
C GLY A 8 -11.46 3.53 5.69
N TYR A 9 -11.22 2.28 6.12
CA TYR A 9 -9.95 1.91 6.75
C TYR A 9 -8.76 1.93 5.77
N ASN A 10 -8.95 1.53 4.51
CA ASN A 10 -7.89 1.63 3.51
C ASN A 10 -7.64 3.09 3.11
N THR A 11 -8.68 3.91 2.97
CA THR A 11 -8.55 5.35 2.74
C THR A 11 -7.74 6.02 3.86
N ILE A 12 -8.10 5.77 5.12
CA ILE A 12 -7.36 6.30 6.28
C ILE A 12 -5.90 5.83 6.25
N ALA A 13 -5.66 4.55 5.96
CA ALA A 13 -4.31 4.01 5.87
C ALA A 13 -3.49 4.72 4.78
N PHE A 14 -4.03 4.85 3.57
CA PHE A 14 -3.34 5.56 2.48
C PHE A 14 -3.07 7.02 2.82
N VAL A 15 -4.02 7.72 3.42
CA VAL A 15 -3.83 9.12 3.84
C VAL A 15 -2.69 9.24 4.85
N ILE A 16 -2.70 8.41 5.90
CA ILE A 16 -1.64 8.41 6.92
C ILE A 16 -0.28 8.13 6.28
N VAL A 17 -0.20 7.07 5.49
CA VAL A 17 1.04 6.61 4.87
C VAL A 17 1.63 7.65 3.93
N LEU A 18 0.82 8.20 3.04
CA LEU A 18 1.28 9.16 2.05
C LEU A 18 1.65 10.50 2.73
N THR A 19 0.91 10.91 3.76
CA THR A 19 1.23 12.12 4.54
C THR A 19 2.55 11.95 5.28
N VAL A 20 2.72 10.84 6.01
CA VAL A 20 3.97 10.59 6.72
C VAL A 20 5.13 10.43 5.75
N GLY A 21 4.90 9.76 4.62
CA GLY A 21 5.93 9.61 3.60
C GLY A 21 6.37 10.94 3.01
N PHE A 22 5.42 11.82 2.70
CA PHE A 22 5.71 13.19 2.27
C PHE A 22 6.50 13.97 3.32
N VAL A 23 6.09 13.92 4.60
CA VAL A 23 6.82 14.56 5.70
C VAL A 23 8.24 13.99 5.85
N LEU A 24 8.41 12.66 5.74
CA LEU A 24 9.73 12.03 5.78
C LEU A 24 10.61 12.47 4.62
N ALA A 25 10.04 12.65 3.42
CA ALA A 25 10.77 13.17 2.26
C ALA A 25 11.22 14.63 2.50
N LEU A 26 10.36 15.49 3.06
CA LEU A 26 10.69 16.87 3.41
C LEU A 26 11.77 16.97 4.49
N VAL A 27 11.68 16.14 5.53
CA VAL A 27 12.70 16.09 6.59
C VAL A 27 14.01 15.52 6.04
N GLY A 28 13.92 14.51 5.16
CA GLY A 28 15.05 13.93 4.46
C GLY A 28 15.80 14.99 3.64
N SER A 29 15.11 15.74 2.79
CA SER A 29 15.74 16.78 1.97
C SER A 29 16.41 17.87 2.81
N GLY A 30 15.83 18.24 3.96
CA GLY A 30 16.44 19.16 4.92
C GLY A 30 17.68 18.60 5.64
N ALA A 31 17.66 17.32 6.04
CA ALA A 31 18.75 16.67 6.76
C ALA A 31 19.96 16.31 5.87
N LEU A 32 19.75 16.22 4.55
CA LEU A 32 20.74 15.78 3.56
C LEU A 32 21.65 16.89 3.02
N ASN A 33 21.43 18.16 3.42
CA ASN A 33 22.31 19.30 3.08
C ASN A 33 23.68 19.29 3.80
N LEU A 34 24.07 18.18 4.46
CA LEU A 34 25.32 18.07 5.23
C LEU A 34 26.29 17.09 4.53
N ARG A 35 27.44 17.62 4.08
CA ARG A 35 28.45 17.02 3.17
C ARG A 35 29.16 15.74 3.69
N LEU A 36 28.48 14.60 3.78
CA LEU A 36 29.12 13.29 4.01
C LEU A 36 28.51 12.21 3.10
N VAL A 37 29.35 11.64 2.23
CA VAL A 37 29.01 10.66 1.17
C VAL A 37 28.26 9.41 1.69
N SER A 38 28.43 9.03 2.96
CA SER A 38 27.79 7.87 3.58
C SER A 38 26.41 8.13 4.20
N ARG A 39 25.95 9.38 4.25
CA ARG A 39 24.69 9.74 4.95
C ARG A 39 23.43 9.45 4.10
N HIS A 40 23.54 9.54 2.77
CA HIS A 40 22.42 9.31 1.84
C HIS A 40 21.84 7.90 1.98
N LEU A 41 22.70 6.87 1.99
CA LEU A 41 22.29 5.49 2.16
C LEU A 41 21.62 5.24 3.52
N VAL A 42 22.20 5.77 4.61
CA VAL A 42 21.67 5.57 5.97
C VAL A 42 20.31 6.26 6.12
N VAL A 43 20.17 7.49 5.65
CA VAL A 43 18.90 8.23 5.69
C VAL A 43 17.86 7.54 4.82
N ALA A 44 18.22 7.13 3.60
CA ALA A 44 17.31 6.41 2.70
C ALA A 44 16.87 5.07 3.31
N LEU A 45 17.76 4.32 3.97
CA LEU A 45 17.43 3.08 4.66
C LEU A 45 16.50 3.29 5.87
N VAL A 46 16.73 4.36 6.66
CA VAL A 46 15.85 4.73 7.78
C VAL A 46 14.47 5.11 7.27
N ILE A 47 14.39 5.96 6.25
CA ILE A 47 13.12 6.36 5.63
C ILE A 47 12.42 5.13 5.04
N ALA A 48 13.14 4.25 4.34
CA ALA A 48 12.58 3.04 3.76
C ALA A 48 12.03 2.08 4.83
N THR A 49 12.77 1.91 5.93
CA THR A 49 12.35 1.02 7.03
C THR A 49 11.14 1.59 7.78
N LEU A 50 11.17 2.89 8.12
CA LEU A 50 10.05 3.57 8.76
C LEU A 50 8.82 3.59 7.85
N GLY A 51 9.02 3.91 6.57
CA GLY A 51 7.99 3.86 5.54
C GLY A 51 7.37 2.46 5.45
N ALA A 52 8.17 1.39 5.42
CA ALA A 52 7.68 0.02 5.36
C ALA A 52 6.89 -0.41 6.60
N ILE A 53 7.39 -0.08 7.79
CA ILE A 53 6.72 -0.40 9.05
C ILE A 53 5.42 0.38 9.18
N LEU A 54 5.41 1.67 8.83
CA LEU A 54 4.22 2.48 8.85
C LEU A 54 3.21 2.02 7.80
N PHE A 55 3.66 1.78 6.57
CA PHE A 55 2.84 1.29 5.47
C PHE A 55 2.22 -0.05 5.82
N GLY A 56 3.03 -1.09 5.99
CA GLY A 56 2.55 -2.44 6.25
C GLY A 56 1.89 -2.58 7.62
N GLY A 57 2.37 -1.85 8.62
CA GLY A 57 1.85 -1.87 9.99
C GLY A 57 0.50 -1.19 10.12
N ALA A 58 0.37 0.07 9.68
CA ALA A 58 -0.88 0.81 9.78
C ALA A 58 -1.96 0.23 8.85
N LEU A 59 -1.62 -0.03 7.58
CA LEU A 59 -2.53 -0.65 6.62
C LEU A 59 -2.96 -2.04 7.12
N GLY A 60 -2.00 -2.88 7.50
CA GLY A 60 -2.28 -4.22 8.02
C GLY A 60 -3.14 -4.18 9.28
N ALA A 61 -2.86 -3.27 10.23
CA ALA A 61 -3.65 -3.15 11.45
C ALA A 61 -5.10 -2.72 11.19
N LEU A 62 -5.29 -1.73 10.32
CA LEU A 62 -6.62 -1.22 9.97
C LEU A 62 -7.43 -2.25 9.16
N GLN A 63 -6.79 -2.93 8.19
CA GLN A 63 -7.41 -4.04 7.47
C GLN A 63 -7.75 -5.21 8.40
N TRP A 64 -6.90 -5.51 9.40
CA TRP A 64 -7.17 -6.58 10.36
C TRP A 64 -8.44 -6.34 11.18
N LEU A 65 -8.76 -5.08 11.51
CA LEU A 65 -10.02 -4.74 12.20
C LEU A 65 -11.26 -5.19 11.42
N VAL A 66 -11.13 -5.32 10.10
CA VAL A 66 -12.16 -5.84 9.21
C VAL A 66 -12.11 -7.36 9.14
N VAL A 67 -10.93 -7.91 8.86
CA VAL A 67 -10.74 -9.36 8.66
C VAL A 67 -11.13 -10.16 9.92
N ARG A 68 -10.80 -9.66 11.11
CA ARG A 68 -11.10 -10.33 12.39
C ARG A 68 -12.59 -10.51 12.67
N GLN A 69 -13.45 -9.73 12.01
CA GLN A 69 -14.91 -9.84 12.15
C GLN A 69 -15.48 -11.02 11.35
N ARG A 70 -14.67 -11.63 10.48
CA ARG A 70 -15.09 -12.69 9.55
C ARG A 70 -14.36 -14.00 9.78
N VAL A 71 -13.09 -13.92 10.14
CA VAL A 71 -12.23 -15.10 10.29
C VAL A 71 -11.29 -14.92 11.47
N PRO A 72 -10.93 -16.01 12.18
CA PRO A 72 -10.07 -15.97 13.37
C PRO A 72 -8.59 -15.87 12.98
N VAL A 73 -8.21 -14.83 12.22
CA VAL A 73 -6.82 -14.58 11.84
C VAL A 73 -6.11 -13.79 12.95
N PRO A 74 -4.98 -14.29 13.49
CA PRO A 74 -4.22 -13.55 14.50
C PRO A 74 -3.67 -12.23 13.95
N ARG A 75 -3.79 -11.16 14.75
CA ARG A 75 -3.34 -9.80 14.38
C ARG A 75 -1.90 -9.78 13.87
N LYS A 76 -0.99 -10.42 14.62
CA LYS A 76 0.44 -10.43 14.30
C LYS A 76 0.70 -11.01 12.91
N VAL A 77 0.08 -12.14 12.59
CA VAL A 77 0.25 -12.84 11.30
C VAL A 77 -0.24 -11.98 10.13
N TRP A 78 -1.40 -11.34 10.28
CA TRP A 78 -1.93 -10.45 9.24
C TRP A 78 -1.05 -9.23 9.02
N ILE A 79 -0.61 -8.57 10.10
CA ILE A 79 0.25 -7.39 10.01
C ILE A 79 1.61 -7.75 9.38
N THR A 80 2.25 -8.84 9.79
CA THR A 80 3.53 -9.27 9.20
C THR A 80 3.41 -9.59 7.72
N ALA A 81 2.26 -10.13 7.29
CA ALA A 81 1.99 -10.37 5.87
C ALA A 81 1.88 -9.08 5.04
N ASN A 82 1.63 -7.93 5.69
CA ASN A 82 1.65 -6.63 5.03
C ASN A 82 3.04 -5.97 5.09
N ILE A 83 3.74 -6.08 6.22
CA ILE A 83 5.07 -5.47 6.41
C ILE A 83 6.11 -6.05 5.45
N GLY A 84 6.14 -7.38 5.26
CA GLY A 84 7.15 -8.02 4.41
C GLY A 84 7.19 -7.49 2.97
N PRO A 85 6.06 -7.57 2.22
CA PRO A 85 5.99 -7.00 0.87
C PRO A 85 6.20 -5.48 0.84
N ALA A 86 5.71 -4.75 1.85
CA ALA A 86 5.96 -3.31 1.95
C ALA A 86 7.47 -3.04 2.07
N LEU A 87 8.19 -3.77 2.91
CA LEU A 87 9.64 -3.60 3.05
C LEU A 87 10.38 -3.86 1.73
N LEU A 88 9.98 -4.88 0.99
CA LEU A 88 10.53 -5.13 -0.36
C LEU A 88 10.23 -3.96 -1.30
N ALA A 89 9.02 -3.42 -1.27
CA ALA A 89 8.63 -2.25 -2.07
C ALA A 89 9.49 -1.01 -1.75
N TRP A 90 9.66 -0.73 -0.46
CA TRP A 90 10.48 0.37 0.01
C TRP A 90 11.95 0.23 -0.38
N LEU A 91 12.53 -0.96 -0.21
CA LEU A 91 13.95 -1.19 -0.45
C LEU A 91 14.29 -1.32 -1.94
N LEU A 92 13.40 -1.90 -2.75
CA LEU A 92 13.71 -2.24 -4.15
C LEU A 92 13.18 -1.20 -5.14
N VAL A 93 12.22 -0.36 -4.76
CA VAL A 93 11.59 0.62 -5.65
C VAL A 93 11.81 2.04 -5.14
N ILE A 94 11.41 2.32 -3.90
CA ILE A 94 11.43 3.69 -3.38
C ILE A 94 12.84 4.15 -3.07
N MET A 95 13.63 3.33 -2.36
CA MET A 95 14.98 3.69 -1.97
C MET A 95 15.90 3.97 -3.18
N PRO A 96 15.95 3.14 -4.25
CA PRO A 96 16.73 3.44 -5.43
C PRO A 96 16.30 4.74 -6.13
N ALA A 97 14.99 4.97 -6.28
CA ALA A 97 14.48 6.18 -6.91
C ALA A 97 14.85 7.46 -6.14
N VAL A 98 14.80 7.40 -4.81
CA VAL A 98 15.20 8.51 -3.93
C VAL A 98 16.70 8.77 -4.03
N ILE A 99 17.53 7.72 -4.06
CA ILE A 99 18.98 7.87 -4.23
C ILE A 99 19.30 8.51 -5.58
N THR A 100 18.71 8.00 -6.67
CA THR A 100 18.90 8.55 -8.01
C THR A 100 18.55 10.03 -8.08
N ALA A 101 17.39 10.42 -7.52
CA ALA A 101 16.97 11.82 -7.50
C ALA A 101 17.91 12.73 -6.70
N GLN A 102 18.49 12.22 -5.60
CA GLN A 102 19.48 12.96 -4.83
C GLN A 102 20.79 13.16 -5.61
N GLU A 103 21.24 12.13 -6.33
CA GLU A 103 22.48 12.18 -7.10
C GLU A 103 22.35 13.07 -8.34
N SER A 104 21.17 13.13 -8.96
CA SER A 104 20.88 13.99 -10.12
C SER A 104 20.54 15.44 -9.74
N GLY A 105 20.25 15.72 -8.47
CA GLY A 105 19.77 17.03 -8.01
C GLY A 105 18.30 17.30 -8.35
N ASP A 106 17.53 16.26 -8.67
CA ASP A 106 16.09 16.35 -8.92
C ASP A 106 15.31 16.51 -7.60
N ASP A 107 14.03 16.88 -7.70
CA ASP A 107 13.16 16.96 -6.53
C ASP A 107 12.90 15.56 -5.93
N VAL A 108 13.53 15.32 -4.77
CA VAL A 108 13.39 14.10 -3.97
C VAL A 108 11.92 13.85 -3.59
N SER A 109 11.13 14.90 -3.38
CA SER A 109 9.72 14.78 -2.98
C SER A 109 8.90 14.16 -4.11
N THR A 110 9.09 14.67 -5.34
CA THR A 110 8.47 14.13 -6.56
C THR A 110 8.94 12.71 -6.85
N ALA A 111 10.24 12.44 -6.77
CA ALA A 111 10.78 11.09 -6.97
C ALA A 111 10.22 10.07 -5.95
N TYR A 112 10.06 10.49 -4.70
CA TYR A 112 9.45 9.68 -3.66
C TYR A 112 7.98 9.36 -3.95
N LEU A 113 7.20 10.37 -4.36
CA LEU A 113 5.79 10.20 -4.69
C LEU A 113 5.58 9.29 -5.91
N LEU A 114 6.39 9.48 -6.94
CA LEU A 114 6.45 8.61 -8.12
C LEU A 114 6.82 7.18 -7.76
N ALA A 115 7.88 7.00 -6.98
CA ALA A 115 8.31 5.67 -6.59
C ALA A 115 7.31 5.02 -5.63
N ALA A 116 6.68 5.79 -4.75
CA ALA A 116 5.60 5.30 -3.90
C ALA A 116 4.40 4.84 -4.75
N SER A 117 3.96 5.63 -5.72
CA SER A 117 2.88 5.26 -6.64
C SER A 117 3.21 4.05 -7.51
N GLN A 118 4.47 3.90 -7.94
CA GLN A 118 4.94 2.71 -8.66
C GLN A 118 5.10 1.49 -7.75
N SER A 119 5.56 1.68 -6.51
CA SER A 119 5.72 0.60 -5.53
C SER A 119 4.38 0.05 -5.07
N LEU A 120 3.32 0.85 -5.18
CA LEU A 120 1.94 0.43 -4.99
C LEU A 120 1.51 -0.61 -6.06
N ALA A 121 2.14 -0.62 -7.24
CA ALA A 121 2.02 -1.70 -8.23
C ALA A 121 2.63 -3.05 -7.76
N LEU A 122 3.32 -3.10 -6.61
CA LEU A 122 3.66 -4.34 -5.91
C LEU A 122 2.46 -4.92 -5.13
N GLY A 123 1.29 -4.34 -5.32
CA GLY A 123 -0.01 -4.89 -4.98
C GLY A 123 -0.19 -6.40 -5.11
N PRO A 124 0.30 -7.05 -6.19
CA PRO A 124 0.30 -8.51 -6.29
C PRO A 124 1.11 -9.23 -5.21
N LEU A 125 2.25 -8.68 -4.75
CA LEU A 125 3.03 -9.23 -3.64
C LEU A 125 2.30 -9.10 -2.31
N LEU A 126 1.65 -7.95 -2.07
CA LEU A 126 0.78 -7.76 -0.90
C LEU A 126 -0.40 -8.74 -0.93
N GLY A 127 -1.10 -8.82 -2.06
CA GLY A 127 -2.20 -9.74 -2.29
C GLY A 127 -1.79 -11.19 -2.11
N LEU A 128 -0.63 -11.60 -2.64
CA LEU A 128 -0.09 -12.94 -2.48
C LEU A 128 0.21 -13.26 -1.01
N SER A 129 0.93 -12.38 -0.33
CA SER A 129 1.28 -12.56 1.08
C SER A 129 0.05 -12.69 1.97
N GLN A 130 -0.97 -11.83 1.76
CA GLN A 130 -2.24 -11.91 2.45
C GLN A 130 -3.02 -13.19 2.07
N ALA A 131 -3.00 -13.60 0.79
CA ALA A 131 -3.65 -14.81 0.32
C ALA A 131 -3.06 -16.06 0.99
N MET A 132 -1.75 -16.09 1.26
CA MET A 132 -1.10 -17.17 2.00
C MET A 132 -1.59 -17.27 3.46
N VAL A 133 -1.93 -16.14 4.09
CA VAL A 133 -2.60 -16.14 5.40
C VAL A 133 -4.03 -16.66 5.27
N LEU A 134 -4.76 -16.20 4.25
CA LEU A 134 -6.15 -16.58 3.99
C LEU A 134 -6.33 -18.05 3.60
N ARG A 135 -5.31 -18.68 3.00
CA ARG A 135 -5.31 -20.09 2.61
C ARG A 135 -5.69 -21.04 3.76
N LYS A 136 -5.42 -20.64 5.01
CA LYS A 136 -5.75 -21.43 6.21
C LYS A 136 -7.23 -21.33 6.63
N VAL A 137 -7.97 -20.35 6.12
CA VAL A 137 -9.32 -20.00 6.62
C VAL A 137 -10.40 -19.94 5.54
N THR A 138 -10.05 -19.89 4.25
CA THR A 138 -11.01 -19.87 3.14
C THR A 138 -10.52 -20.66 1.94
N SER A 139 -11.45 -21.35 1.26
CA SER A 139 -11.20 -22.07 0.00
C SER A 139 -10.98 -21.12 -1.18
N ARG A 140 -11.43 -19.86 -1.06
CA ARG A 140 -11.34 -18.83 -2.11
C ARG A 140 -10.09 -17.97 -2.01
N TRP A 141 -9.09 -18.38 -1.23
CA TRP A 141 -7.88 -17.58 -0.97
C TRP A 141 -7.16 -17.12 -2.25
N ALA A 142 -7.09 -17.97 -3.29
CA ALA A 142 -6.41 -17.63 -4.54
C ALA A 142 -7.07 -16.46 -5.29
N TRP A 143 -8.38 -16.31 -5.17
CA TRP A 143 -9.11 -15.18 -5.75
C TRP A 143 -8.77 -13.84 -5.11
N TRP A 144 -8.22 -13.84 -3.89
CA TRP A 144 -7.69 -12.63 -3.27
C TRP A 144 -6.51 -12.06 -4.08
N ILE A 145 -5.68 -12.93 -4.66
CA ILE A 145 -4.57 -12.52 -5.53
C ILE A 145 -5.13 -11.85 -6.78
N GLY A 146 -6.08 -12.51 -7.45
CA GLY A 146 -6.73 -11.97 -8.64
C GLY A 146 -7.44 -10.64 -8.39
N ALA A 147 -8.13 -10.51 -7.25
CA ALA A 147 -8.78 -9.26 -6.86
C ALA A 147 -7.80 -8.12 -6.61
N ASN A 148 -6.68 -8.39 -5.93
CA ASN A 148 -5.64 -7.39 -5.75
C ASN A 148 -5.05 -6.99 -7.10
N LEU A 149 -4.64 -7.95 -7.92
CA LEU A 149 -4.08 -7.68 -9.25
C LEU A 149 -5.05 -6.85 -10.11
N ALA A 150 -6.33 -7.23 -10.16
CA ALA A 150 -7.34 -6.49 -10.92
C ALA A 150 -7.54 -5.07 -10.38
N SER A 151 -7.61 -4.88 -9.06
CA SER A 151 -7.67 -3.56 -8.45
C SER A 151 -6.50 -2.67 -8.87
N TRP A 152 -5.28 -3.23 -8.92
CA TRP A 152 -4.09 -2.50 -9.31
C TRP A 152 -4.03 -2.18 -10.80
N LEU A 153 -4.37 -3.13 -11.67
CA LEU A 153 -4.48 -2.86 -13.10
C LEU A 153 -5.50 -1.75 -13.40
N ILE A 154 -6.59 -1.68 -12.61
CA ILE A 154 -7.55 -0.60 -12.70
C ILE A 154 -6.95 0.73 -12.21
N VAL A 155 -6.19 0.75 -11.11
CA VAL A 155 -5.44 1.96 -10.68
C VAL A 155 -4.58 2.45 -11.83
N ASP A 156 -3.72 1.59 -12.37
CA ASP A 156 -2.73 1.96 -13.39
C ASP A 156 -3.42 2.45 -14.67
N ALA A 157 -4.48 1.75 -15.11
CA ALA A 157 -5.25 2.17 -16.27
C ALA A 157 -5.93 3.53 -16.07
N VAL A 158 -6.46 3.80 -14.86
CA VAL A 158 -7.08 5.09 -14.53
C VAL A 158 -6.03 6.20 -14.47
N ILE A 159 -4.89 5.97 -13.80
CA ILE A 159 -3.78 6.95 -13.77
C ILE A 159 -3.32 7.27 -15.19
N TYR A 160 -3.09 6.25 -16.01
CA TYR A 160 -2.67 6.43 -17.39
C TYR A 160 -3.72 7.17 -18.24
N LEU A 161 -5.01 6.84 -18.07
CA LEU A 161 -6.06 7.53 -18.80
C LEU A 161 -6.18 9.01 -18.36
N LEU A 162 -6.09 9.28 -17.06
CA LEU A 162 -6.12 10.64 -16.51
C LEU A 162 -4.93 11.47 -17.02
N SER A 163 -3.73 10.90 -17.06
CA SER A 163 -2.54 11.58 -17.57
C SER A 163 -2.61 11.85 -19.08
N ARG A 164 -3.44 11.09 -19.83
CA ARG A 164 -3.72 11.34 -21.25
C ARG A 164 -4.78 12.40 -21.48
N LEU A 165 -5.74 12.55 -20.56
CA LEU A 165 -6.89 13.43 -20.71
C LEU A 165 -6.64 14.85 -20.18
N SER A 166 -5.57 15.06 -19.43
CA SER A 166 -5.21 16.39 -18.95
C SER A 166 -3.71 16.57 -18.95
N GLU A 167 -3.24 17.59 -19.65
CA GLU A 167 -1.83 18.01 -19.66
C GLU A 167 -1.37 18.49 -18.26
N ASP A 168 -2.32 18.86 -17.39
CA ASP A 168 -2.07 19.21 -15.98
C ASP A 168 -2.10 18.01 -15.01
N LEU A 169 -2.57 16.82 -15.45
CA LEU A 169 -2.67 15.60 -14.63
C LEU A 169 -1.54 14.60 -14.94
N ASP A 170 -0.35 15.09 -15.29
CA ASP A 170 0.74 14.21 -15.65
C ASP A 170 1.54 13.78 -14.41
N VAL A 171 0.94 12.85 -13.65
CA VAL A 171 1.59 12.18 -12.51
C VAL A 171 2.86 11.46 -12.97
N LEU A 172 2.95 11.03 -14.24
CA LEU A 172 4.10 10.31 -14.78
C LEU A 172 5.30 11.22 -15.07
N THR A 173 5.09 12.52 -15.28
CA THR A 173 6.15 13.53 -15.46
C THR A 173 6.38 14.42 -14.23
N GLY A 174 5.71 14.12 -13.11
CA GLY A 174 5.87 14.87 -11.86
C GLY A 174 5.12 16.21 -11.79
N ARG A 175 4.21 16.46 -12.75
CA ARG A 175 3.37 17.68 -12.80
C ARG A 175 1.98 17.50 -12.19
N GLY A 176 1.52 16.25 -12.02
CA GLY A 176 0.23 15.95 -11.39
C GLY A 176 0.19 16.26 -9.88
N SER A 177 -0.99 16.56 -9.35
CA SER A 177 -1.14 16.90 -7.93
C SER A 177 -1.14 15.65 -7.04
N VAL A 178 -0.59 15.79 -5.83
CA VAL A 178 -0.66 14.76 -4.77
C VAL A 178 -2.10 14.30 -4.52
N ILE A 179 -3.07 15.19 -4.66
CA ILE A 179 -4.50 14.92 -4.46
C ILE A 179 -5.00 13.86 -5.46
N GLU A 180 -4.48 13.80 -6.68
CA GLU A 180 -4.88 12.82 -7.70
C GLU A 180 -4.41 11.40 -7.38
N VAL A 181 -3.18 11.27 -6.88
CA VAL A 181 -2.64 9.99 -6.40
C VAL A 181 -3.51 9.46 -5.27
N TYR A 182 -3.92 10.34 -4.34
CA TYR A 182 -4.81 9.97 -3.24
C TYR A 182 -6.19 9.55 -3.74
N LEU A 183 -6.81 10.32 -4.62
CA LEU A 183 -8.15 10.03 -5.13
C LEU A 183 -8.19 8.73 -5.93
N THR A 184 -7.18 8.47 -6.75
CA THR A 184 -7.11 7.23 -7.55
C THR A 184 -6.90 6.00 -6.68
N LEU A 185 -6.05 6.10 -5.64
CA LEU A 185 -5.85 5.00 -4.68
C LEU A 185 -7.10 4.72 -3.85
N ILE A 186 -7.84 5.77 -3.48
CA ILE A 186 -9.11 5.63 -2.76
C ILE A 186 -10.15 4.95 -3.66
N ALA A 187 -10.20 5.31 -4.95
CA ALA A 187 -11.18 4.81 -5.91
C ALA A 187 -11.12 3.28 -6.14
N THR A 188 -10.00 2.61 -5.84
CA THR A 188 -9.85 1.16 -6.08
C THR A 188 -10.06 0.29 -4.85
N THR A 189 -10.14 0.90 -3.67
CA THR A 189 -10.53 0.23 -2.41
C THR A 189 -11.93 -0.42 -2.42
N PRO A 190 -12.94 0.05 -3.19
CA PRO A 190 -14.24 -0.63 -3.26
C PRO A 190 -14.16 -2.01 -3.92
N LEU A 191 -13.28 -2.18 -4.91
CA LEU A 191 -13.15 -3.44 -5.63
C LEU A 191 -12.49 -4.51 -4.75
N THR A 192 -11.39 -4.17 -4.07
CA THR A 192 -10.79 -5.06 -3.05
C THR A 192 -11.75 -5.32 -1.89
N GLY A 193 -12.54 -4.33 -1.48
CA GLY A 193 -13.54 -4.48 -0.42
C GLY A 193 -14.65 -5.47 -0.78
N ARG A 194 -15.17 -5.41 -2.01
CA ARG A 194 -16.17 -6.37 -2.52
C ARG A 194 -15.57 -7.77 -2.65
N ALA A 195 -14.37 -7.87 -3.21
CA ALA A 195 -13.68 -9.14 -3.31
C ALA A 195 -13.43 -9.76 -1.93
N LEU A 196 -13.04 -8.97 -0.93
CA LEU A 196 -12.82 -9.45 0.43
C LEU A 196 -14.09 -10.06 1.02
N LEU A 197 -15.23 -9.39 0.85
CA LEU A 197 -16.52 -9.89 1.34
C LEU A 197 -16.90 -11.23 0.69
N TRP A 198 -16.54 -11.43 -0.57
CA TRP A 198 -16.80 -12.67 -1.30
C TRP A 198 -15.80 -13.79 -0.96
N VAL A 199 -14.51 -13.45 -0.78
CA VAL A 199 -13.45 -14.39 -0.36
C VAL A 199 -13.70 -14.88 1.07
N LEU A 200 -14.20 -14.00 1.95
CA LEU A 200 -14.51 -14.29 3.35
C LEU A 200 -16.01 -14.53 3.59
N ALA A 201 -16.74 -14.93 2.55
CA ALA A 201 -18.14 -15.32 2.69
C ALA A 201 -18.25 -16.59 3.57
N PRO A 202 -19.27 -16.72 4.43
CA PRO A 202 -19.42 -17.88 5.31
C PRO A 202 -19.37 -19.23 4.57
N SER A 203 -19.96 -19.29 3.37
CA SER A 203 -19.96 -20.49 2.52
C SER A 203 -18.59 -20.89 1.95
N ALA A 204 -17.57 -20.04 2.08
CA ALA A 204 -16.22 -20.30 1.61
C ALA A 204 -15.24 -20.63 2.75
N LEU A 205 -15.65 -20.50 4.00
CA LEU A 205 -14.77 -20.71 5.15
C LEU A 205 -14.47 -22.20 5.34
N THR A 206 -13.20 -22.51 5.61
CA THR A 206 -12.72 -23.89 5.82
C THR A 206 -12.79 -24.32 7.28
N VAL A 207 -13.01 -23.39 8.20
CA VAL A 207 -13.15 -23.63 9.63
C VAL A 207 -14.57 -23.25 10.05
N PRO A 208 -15.31 -24.11 10.76
CA PRO A 208 -16.62 -23.75 11.30
C PRO A 208 -16.48 -22.54 12.22
N THR A 209 -17.22 -21.46 11.96
CA THR A 209 -17.37 -20.39 12.94
C THR A 209 -18.21 -20.93 14.07
N SER A 210 -17.60 -21.28 15.20
CA SER A 210 -18.35 -21.55 16.43
C SER A 210 -19.24 -20.33 16.71
N PRO A 211 -20.53 -20.51 17.02
CA PRO A 211 -21.37 -19.38 17.40
C PRO A 211 -20.75 -18.68 18.61
N PRO A 212 -20.90 -17.36 18.75
CA PRO A 212 -20.47 -16.67 19.96
C PRO A 212 -21.15 -17.33 21.16
N SER A 213 -20.35 -17.73 22.16
CA SER A 213 -20.88 -18.21 23.42
C SER A 213 -21.81 -17.13 24.02
N PRO A 214 -23.01 -17.50 24.48
CA PRO A 214 -23.98 -16.57 25.04
C PRO A 214 -23.43 -15.83 26.28
#